data_AF-A0A832GKD6-F1
#
_entry.id   AF-A0A832GKD6-F1
#
_cell.length_a   1.000
_cell.length_b   1.000
_cell.length_c   1.000
_cell.angle_alpha   90.00
_cell.angle_beta   90.00
_cell.angle_gamma   90.00
#
_symmetry.space_group_name_H-M   'P 1'
#
loop_
_entity.id
_entity.type
_entity.pdbx_description
1 polymer ?
#
loop_
_entity_poly.entity_id
_entity_poly.type
_entity_poly.pdbx_seq_one_letter_code
_entity_poly.pdbx_strand_id
1 'polypeptide(L)'
;MQIIREGDTIPVHGITIPVARPEDLLIMKCIAQRSIDLIDVHELYQLYGDQIDLQRVRYWVEQFAEALEEPDLWAKVEPLLQRDSSTS
;
A
#
# COMPACT_ATOMS: atom_id res chain seq x y z
N MET A 1 17.52 7.52 -2.81
CA MET A 1 16.12 7.16 -3.12
C MET A 1 15.96 5.68 -2.81
N GLN A 2 15.16 5.29 -1.81
CA GLN A 2 15.02 3.89 -1.40
C GLN A 2 13.53 3.51 -1.37
N ILE A 3 13.18 2.52 -2.21
CA ILE A 3 11.80 2.05 -2.42
C ILE A 3 11.34 1.21 -1.23
N ILE A 4 12.21 0.31 -0.74
CA ILE A 4 11.98 -0.52 0.44
C ILE A 4 12.78 0.06 1.61
N ARG A 5 12.08 0.44 2.70
CA ARG A 5 12.74 0.76 3.98
C ARG A 5 13.04 -0.54 4.72
N GLU A 6 13.93 -0.51 5.71
CA GLU A 6 14.21 -1.68 6.54
C GLU A 6 12.91 -2.29 7.06
N GLY A 7 12.70 -3.59 6.80
CA GLY A 7 11.46 -4.29 7.12
C GLY A 7 11.26 -4.41 8.63
N ASP A 8 10.01 -4.35 9.08
CA ASP A 8 9.69 -4.55 10.48
C ASP A 8 9.85 -6.02 10.83
N THR A 9 10.30 -6.32 12.04
CA THR A 9 10.41 -7.71 12.49
C THR A 9 9.22 -8.09 13.36
N ILE A 10 8.54 -9.18 13.01
CA ILE A 10 7.43 -9.71 13.82
C ILE A 10 7.80 -11.07 14.44
N PRO A 11 7.48 -11.30 15.72
CA PRO A 11 7.66 -12.60 16.34
C PRO A 11 6.52 -13.55 15.93
N VAL A 12 6.88 -14.69 15.34
CA VAL A 12 5.95 -15.76 14.97
C VAL A 12 6.46 -17.07 15.56
N HIS A 13 5.75 -17.64 16.53
CA HIS A 13 6.15 -18.88 17.23
C HIS A 13 7.60 -18.89 17.76
N GLY A 14 8.09 -17.75 18.26
CA GLY A 14 9.44 -17.62 18.79
C GLY A 14 10.54 -17.38 17.74
N ILE A 15 10.16 -17.25 16.46
CA ILE A 15 11.06 -16.88 15.37
C ILE A 15 10.76 -15.43 14.97
N THR A 16 11.81 -14.63 14.85
CA THR A 16 11.71 -13.24 14.40
C THR A 16 11.79 -13.20 12.87
N ILE A 17 10.72 -12.75 12.21
CA ILE A 17 10.63 -12.72 10.74
C ILE A 17 10.62 -11.26 10.26
N PRO A 18 11.50 -10.87 9.33
CA PRO A 18 11.40 -9.57 8.67
C PRO A 18 10.22 -9.57 7.70
N VAL A 19 9.34 -8.59 7.84
CA VAL A 19 8.18 -8.37 6.96
C VAL A 19 8.24 -6.99 6.33
N ALA A 20 7.68 -6.88 5.14
CA ALA A 20 7.52 -5.59 4.48
C ALA A 20 6.55 -4.73 5.30
N ARG A 21 6.82 -3.42 5.35
CA ARG A 21 5.93 -2.47 6.01
C ARG A 21 4.59 -2.40 5.28
N PRO A 22 3.48 -2.11 5.97
CA PRO A 22 2.18 -1.93 5.32
C PRO A 22 2.22 -0.92 4.16
N GLU A 23 2.98 0.17 4.31
CA GLU A 23 3.18 1.17 3.25
C GLU A 23 3.82 0.60 1.98
N ASP A 24 4.91 -0.15 2.13
CA ASP A 24 5.66 -0.71 1.00
C ASP A 24 4.82 -1.82 0.31
N LEU A 25 4.05 -2.59 1.09
CA LEU A 25 3.07 -3.55 0.56
C LEU A 25 1.94 -2.85 -0.21
N LEU A 26 1.43 -1.74 0.32
CA LEU A 26 0.38 -0.97 -0.33
C LEU A 26 0.85 -0.46 -1.70
N ILE A 27 2.03 0.16 -1.77
CA ILE A 27 2.64 0.65 -3.02
C ILE A 27 2.74 -0.48 -4.05
N MET A 28 3.28 -1.63 -3.66
CA MET A 28 3.46 -2.78 -4.55
C MET A 28 2.12 -3.30 -5.10
N LYS A 29 1.07 -3.35 -4.26
CA LYS A 29 -0.25 -3.80 -4.68
C LYS A 29 -0.95 -2.80 -5.61
N CYS A 30 -0.82 -1.50 -5.36
CA CYS A 30 -1.34 -0.46 -6.24
C CYS A 30 -0.78 -0.59 -7.68
N ILE A 31 0.51 -0.91 -7.81
CA ILE A 31 1.20 -1.04 -9.10
C ILE A 31 0.85 -2.34 -9.82
N ALA A 32 0.56 -3.42 -9.09
CA ALA A 32 0.28 -4.73 -9.67
C ALA A 32 -1.01 -4.78 -10.51
N GLN A 33 -1.97 -3.88 -10.25
CA GLN A 33 -3.22 -3.70 -11.00
C GLN A 33 -4.08 -4.96 -11.23
N ARG A 34 -3.89 -6.04 -10.46
CA ARG A 34 -4.76 -7.21 -10.55
C ARG A 34 -6.04 -6.92 -9.78
N SER A 35 -7.17 -7.45 -10.28
CA SER A 35 -8.48 -7.26 -9.64
C SER A 35 -8.50 -7.68 -8.17
N ILE A 36 -7.71 -8.70 -7.82
CA ILE A 36 -7.55 -9.19 -6.44
C ILE A 36 -6.68 -8.26 -5.58
N ASP A 37 -5.69 -7.60 -6.17
CA ASP A 37 -4.81 -6.67 -5.44
C ASP A 37 -5.56 -5.40 -5.04
N LEU A 38 -6.59 -4.98 -5.78
CA LEU A 38 -7.44 -3.84 -5.41
C LEU A 38 -8.26 -4.11 -4.14
N ILE A 39 -8.70 -5.36 -3.93
CA ILE A 39 -9.38 -5.79 -2.69
C ILE A 39 -8.37 -5.72 -1.53
N ASP A 40 -7.18 -6.28 -1.74
CA ASP A 40 -6.13 -6.28 -0.73
C ASP A 40 -5.66 -4.87 -0.37
N VAL A 41 -5.60 -3.93 -1.32
CA VAL A 41 -5.28 -2.51 -1.09
C VAL A 41 -6.26 -1.89 -0.11
N HIS A 42 -7.56 -2.11 -0.35
CA HIS A 42 -8.61 -1.60 0.52
C HIS A 42 -8.53 -2.23 1.92
N GLU A 43 -8.46 -3.56 2.03
CA GLU A 43 -8.37 -4.27 3.31
C GLU A 43 -7.13 -3.86 4.11
N LEU A 44 -5.98 -3.73 3.44
CA LEU A 44 -4.74 -3.29 4.08
C LEU A 44 -4.85 -1.86 4.61
N TYR A 45 -5.48 -0.97 3.85
CA TYR A 45 -5.72 0.41 4.29
C TYR A 45 -6.72 0.48 5.45
N GLN A 46 -7.74 -0.38 5.47
CA GLN A 46 -8.68 -0.47 6.59
C GLN A 46 -7.97 -0.88 7.89
N LEU A 47 -7.05 -1.85 7.81
CA LEU A 47 -6.32 -2.37 8.97
C LEU A 47 -5.21 -1.44 9.47
N TYR A 48 -4.46 -0.83 8.55
CA TYR A 48 -3.21 -0.12 8.86
C TYR A 48 -3.21 1.36 8.47
N GLY A 49 -4.34 1.92 8.00
CA GLY A 49 -4.41 3.29 7.47
C GLY A 49 -3.85 4.37 8.40
N ASP A 50 -3.99 4.23 9.71
CA ASP A 50 -3.41 5.18 10.69
C ASP A 50 -1.87 5.17 10.74
N GLN A 51 -1.25 4.11 10.22
CA GLN A 51 0.20 3.90 10.21
C GLN A 51 0.82 4.20 8.83
N ILE A 52 -0.01 4.54 7.84
CA ILE A 52 0.40 4.69 6.44
C ILE A 52 0.50 6.17 6.09
N ASP A 53 1.69 6.60 5.66
CA ASP A 53 1.91 7.90 5.02
C ASP A 53 1.40 7.86 3.57
N LEU A 54 0.17 8.32 3.38
CA LEU A 54 -0.44 8.39 2.05
C LEU A 54 0.29 9.33 1.08
N GLN A 55 1.01 10.35 1.57
CA GLN A 55 1.79 11.21 0.67
C GLN A 55 2.96 10.44 0.06
N ARG A 56 3.62 9.59 0.86
CA ARG A 56 4.67 8.67 0.39
C ARG A 56 4.10 7.64 -0.59
N VAL A 57 2.95 7.05 -0.28
CA VAL A 57 2.30 6.06 -1.16
C VAL A 57 1.97 6.70 -2.50
N ARG A 58 1.30 7.85 -2.49
CA ARG A 58 0.96 8.62 -3.70
C ARG A 58 2.20 8.92 -4.53
N TYR A 59 3.23 9.49 -3.92
CA TYR A 59 4.47 9.83 -4.60
C TYR A 59 5.03 8.63 -5.37
N TRP A 60 5.17 7.48 -4.71
CA TRP A 60 5.74 6.30 -5.36
C TRP A 60 4.83 5.72 -6.43
N VAL A 61 3.52 5.64 -6.18
CA VAL A 61 2.55 5.15 -7.17
C VAL A 61 2.58 6.03 -8.42
N GLU A 62 2.64 7.36 -8.29
CA GLU A 62 2.75 8.29 -9.42
C GLU A 62 4.08 8.12 -10.18
N GLN A 63 5.20 7.93 -9.48
CA GLN A 63 6.50 7.69 -10.14
C GLN A 63 6.53 6.37 -10.93
N PHE A 64 5.94 5.30 -10.38
CA PHE A 64 5.84 4.02 -11.09
C PHE A 64 4.81 4.06 -12.22
N ALA A 65 3.70 4.77 -12.01
CA ALA A 65 2.69 5.02 -13.03
C ALA A 65 3.28 5.70 -14.26
N GLU A 66 4.12 6.72 -14.07
CA GLU A 66 4.84 7.38 -15.16
C GLU A 66 5.76 6.39 -15.91
N ALA A 67 6.52 5.58 -15.19
CA ALA A 67 7.41 4.57 -15.77
C ALA A 67 6.66 3.44 -16.51
N LEU A 68 5.40 3.18 -16.13
CA LEU A 68 4.53 2.19 -16.74
C LEU A 68 3.63 2.78 -17.85
N GLU A 69 3.77 4.06 -18.17
CA GLU A 69 2.92 4.79 -19.13
C GLU A 69 1.42 4.79 -18.74
N GLU A 70 1.13 4.72 -17.44
CA GLU A 70 -0.22 4.72 -16.86
C GLU A 70 -0.44 5.87 -15.86
N PRO A 71 -0.35 7.15 -16.27
CA PRO A 71 -0.35 8.29 -15.36
C PRO A 71 -1.63 8.43 -14.51
N ASP A 72 -2.75 7.86 -14.96
CA ASP A 72 -4.03 7.90 -14.24
C ASP A 72 -4.15 6.82 -13.15
N LEU A 73 -3.12 6.01 -12.91
CA LEU A 73 -3.16 4.91 -11.94
C LEU A 73 -3.53 5.39 -10.53
N TRP A 74 -2.97 6.51 -10.07
CA TRP A 74 -3.30 7.05 -8.75
C TRP A 74 -4.80 7.37 -8.63
N ALA A 75 -5.40 7.97 -9.65
CA ALA A 75 -6.82 8.32 -9.66
C ALA A 75 -7.73 7.08 -9.61
N LYS A 76 -7.27 5.93 -10.11
CA LYS A 76 -8.00 4.65 -9.99
C LYS A 76 -7.94 4.07 -8.57
N VAL A 77 -6.84 4.27 -7.86
CA VAL A 77 -6.56 3.62 -6.57
C VAL A 77 -6.94 4.48 -5.36
N GLU A 78 -6.77 5.80 -5.43
CA GLU A 78 -7.09 6.74 -4.36
C GLU A 78 -8.50 6.54 -3.75
N PRO A 79 -9.57 6.25 -4.52
CA PRO A 79 -10.89 6.00 -3.95
C PRO A 79 -10.96 4.77 -3.04
N LEU A 80 -10.05 3.80 -3.19
CA LEU A 80 -9.98 2.59 -2.36
C LEU A 80 -9.32 2.85 -1.00
N LEU A 81 -8.57 3.96 -0.88
CA LEU A 81 -7.82 4.38 0.30
C LEU A 81 -8.66 5.31 1.18
N GLN A 82 -9.92 4.97 1.36
CA GLN A 82 -10.85 5.65 2.25
C GLN A 82 -11.29 4.70 3.35
N ARG A 83 -11.47 5.22 4.56
CA ARG A 83 -12.10 4.44 5.60
C ARG A 83 -13.58 4.36 5.34
N ASP A 84 -14.10 3.15 5.39
CA ASP A 84 -15.54 2.95 5.47
C ASP A 84 -16.06 3.79 6.64
N SER A 85 -16.96 4.72 6.35
CA SER A 85 -17.68 5.44 7.39
C SER A 85 -18.48 4.41 8.16
N SER A 86 -17.97 4.03 9.34
CA SER A 86 -18.67 3.19 10.30
C SER A 86 -20.07 3.76 10.47
N THR A 87 -21.06 3.09 9.87
CA THR A 87 -22.45 3.34 10.21
C THR A 87 -22.62 2.72 11.59
N SER A 88 -22.55 3.56 12.61
CA SER A 88 -22.97 3.27 13.98
C SER A 88 -24.42 2.78 14.03
#